data_AF-A0A1L9VQ98-F1
#
_entry.id   AF-A0A1L9VQ98-F1
#
_cell.length_a   1.000
_cell.length_b   1.000
_cell.length_c   1.000
_cell.angle_alpha   90.00
_cell.angle_beta   90.00
_cell.angle_gamma   90.00
#
_symmetry.space_group_name_H-M   'P 1'
#
loop_
_entity.id
_entity.type
_entity.pdbx_description
1 polymer ?
#
loop_
_entity_poly.entity_id
_entity_poly.type
_entity_poly.pdbx_seq_one_letter_code
_entity_poly.pdbx_strand_id
1 'polypeptide(L)'
;LRPLAPRTTSGLVPENPDPSTNEEHKVKRASMACAECKRRRTKCSYDTTGSPCTECTLQGCQCFVDESADKRRKVAAKRSEEENKRLMERVKHLEGSRDYERQFKGLLIRAFREGDNDSAAAIIHSIRAQLPEKHLLEVLNQVL
;
A
#
# COMPACT_ATOMS: atom_id res chain seq x y z
N LEU A 1 1.96 1.09 -32.60
CA LEU A 1 1.90 1.86 -31.33
C LEU A 1 2.24 3.32 -31.64
N ARG A 2 1.37 4.28 -31.32
CA ARG A 2 1.68 5.71 -31.53
C ARG A 2 2.57 6.21 -30.39
N PRO A 3 3.70 6.88 -30.67
CA PRO A 3 4.57 7.42 -29.62
C PRO A 3 3.86 8.53 -28.83
N LEU A 4 4.00 8.52 -27.51
CA LEU A 4 3.55 9.61 -26.65
C LEU A 4 4.60 10.74 -26.68
N ALA A 5 4.15 11.97 -26.92
CA ALA A 5 5.04 13.14 -26.95
C ALA A 5 5.54 13.48 -25.54
N PRO A 6 6.81 13.91 -25.39
CA PRO A 6 7.38 14.26 -24.09
C PRO A 6 6.80 15.57 -23.56
N ARG A 7 6.65 15.65 -22.24
CA ARG A 7 6.14 16.81 -21.51
C ARG A 7 7.14 17.95 -21.62
N THR A 8 6.76 19.07 -22.24
CA THR A 8 7.55 20.29 -22.27
C THR A 8 7.53 20.96 -20.89
N THR A 9 8.65 20.88 -20.17
CA THR A 9 8.91 21.77 -19.03
C THR A 9 9.40 23.10 -19.59
N SER A 10 8.49 24.04 -19.88
CA SER A 10 8.88 25.43 -20.12
C SER A 10 9.31 26.03 -18.79
N GLY A 11 10.57 26.45 -18.73
CA GLY A 11 11.17 27.10 -17.59
C GLY A 11 10.86 28.60 -17.51
N LEU A 12 11.04 29.10 -16.29
CA LEU A 12 11.58 30.40 -15.86
C LEU A 12 10.93 31.71 -16.35
N VAL A 13 10.86 32.64 -15.36
CA VAL A 13 10.89 34.13 -15.40
C VAL A 13 9.62 34.75 -14.78
N PRO A 14 9.68 35.85 -13.99
CA PRO A 14 10.42 36.15 -12.73
C PRO A 14 9.48 36.72 -11.62
N GLU A 15 10.00 36.99 -10.41
CA GLU A 15 9.29 37.67 -9.32
C GLU A 15 8.89 39.13 -9.65
N ASN A 16 7.63 39.50 -9.37
CA ASN A 16 7.24 40.82 -8.87
C ASN A 16 5.95 40.70 -8.02
N PRO A 17 5.84 41.43 -6.90
CA PRO A 17 4.72 41.31 -5.97
C PRO A 17 3.58 42.33 -6.22
N ASP A 18 2.42 42.00 -5.67
CA ASP A 18 1.28 42.86 -5.25
C ASP A 18 -0.02 42.85 -6.12
N PRO A 19 -1.18 43.27 -5.57
CA PRO A 19 -2.12 42.45 -4.81
C PRO A 19 -3.46 42.35 -5.53
N SER A 20 -4.02 41.15 -5.66
CA SER A 20 -5.42 41.01 -6.05
C SER A 20 -5.98 39.73 -5.46
N THR A 21 -6.86 39.92 -4.48
CA THR A 21 -7.77 38.94 -3.93
C THR A 21 -8.68 38.40 -5.04
N ASN A 22 -8.19 37.41 -5.78
CA ASN A 22 -9.06 36.43 -6.37
C ASN A 22 -8.69 35.14 -5.67
N GLU A 23 -9.52 34.75 -4.70
CA GLU A 23 -9.64 33.35 -4.28
C GLU A 23 -9.99 32.59 -5.56
N GLU A 24 -8.95 32.22 -6.29
CA GLU A 24 -9.01 31.36 -7.44
C GLU A 24 -9.57 30.07 -6.87
N HIS A 25 -10.89 29.91 -6.99
CA HIS A 25 -11.61 28.67 -6.76
C HIS A 25 -10.95 27.67 -7.67
N LYS A 26 -9.86 27.09 -7.17
CA LYS A 26 -9.00 26.18 -7.90
C LYS A 26 -9.93 25.03 -8.20
N VAL A 27 -10.44 25.00 -9.43
CA VAL A 27 -11.53 24.12 -9.83
C VAL A 27 -10.97 22.72 -9.65
N LYS A 28 -11.23 22.13 -8.50
CA LYS A 28 -10.84 20.76 -8.19
C LYS A 28 -11.61 19.95 -9.21
N ARG A 29 -10.87 19.19 -10.04
CA ARG A 29 -11.50 18.25 -10.96
C ARG A 29 -12.41 17.36 -10.13
N ALA A 30 -13.70 17.37 -10.42
CA ALA A 30 -14.64 16.48 -9.78
C ALA A 30 -14.08 15.06 -9.88
N SER A 31 -13.88 14.44 -8.73
CA SER A 31 -13.45 13.05 -8.60
C SER A 31 -14.47 12.13 -9.26
N MET A 32 -15.74 12.53 -9.21
CA MET A 32 -16.88 11.81 -9.74
C MET A 32 -17.89 12.76 -10.39
N ALA A 33 -18.24 12.49 -11.65
CA ALA A 33 -19.37 13.13 -12.31
C ALA A 33 -20.64 12.27 -12.14
N CYS A 34 -21.80 12.92 -12.08
CA CYS A 34 -23.11 12.25 -12.14
C CYS A 34 -23.29 11.51 -13.48
N ALA A 35 -24.23 10.57 -13.52
CA ALA A 35 -24.48 9.72 -14.70
C ALA A 35 -24.79 10.54 -15.96
N GLU A 36 -25.60 11.60 -15.84
CA GLU A 36 -25.95 12.46 -16.96
C GLU A 36 -24.77 13.29 -17.49
N CYS A 37 -23.98 13.91 -16.61
CA CYS A 37 -22.78 14.64 -17.04
C CYS A 37 -21.71 13.70 -17.62
N LYS A 38 -21.57 12.46 -17.09
CA LYS A 38 -20.72 11.42 -17.68
C LYS A 38 -21.18 11.07 -19.09
N ARG A 39 -22.48 10.84 -19.29
CA ARG A 39 -23.09 10.51 -20.59
C ARG A 39 -22.89 11.63 -21.62
N ARG A 40 -23.07 12.89 -21.20
CA ARG A 40 -22.96 14.09 -22.05
C ARG A 40 -21.52 14.58 -22.24
N ARG A 41 -20.56 14.06 -21.45
CA ARG A 41 -19.16 14.50 -21.41
C ARG A 41 -19.00 15.99 -21.07
N THR A 42 -19.87 16.52 -20.21
CA THR A 42 -19.83 17.91 -19.74
C THR A 42 -19.21 18.03 -18.34
N LYS A 43 -18.82 19.25 -17.95
CA LYS A 43 -18.25 19.51 -16.61
C LYS A 43 -19.34 19.30 -15.56
N CYS A 44 -19.10 18.38 -14.64
CA CYS A 44 -20.01 18.12 -13.53
C CYS A 44 -19.58 18.90 -12.29
N SER A 45 -20.52 19.56 -11.64
CA SER A 45 -20.35 20.27 -10.37
C SER A 45 -20.86 19.48 -9.17
N TYR A 46 -21.19 18.20 -9.33
CA TYR A 46 -21.76 17.36 -8.27
C TYR A 46 -20.94 17.37 -6.97
N ASP A 47 -19.60 17.31 -7.06
CA ASP A 47 -18.71 17.34 -5.89
C ASP A 47 -18.71 18.69 -5.14
N THR A 48 -19.21 19.77 -5.76
CA THR A 48 -19.25 21.12 -5.16
C THR A 48 -20.66 21.55 -4.80
N THR A 49 -21.63 21.29 -5.66
CA THR A 49 -23.03 21.72 -5.51
C THR A 49 -23.91 20.63 -4.88
N GLY A 50 -23.48 19.37 -4.91
CA GLY A 50 -24.31 18.23 -4.52
C GLY A 50 -25.33 17.85 -5.60
N SER A 51 -26.37 17.13 -5.19
CA SER A 51 -27.48 16.76 -6.07
C SER A 51 -28.65 17.73 -5.91
N PRO A 52 -29.21 18.27 -7.01
CA PRO A 52 -28.76 18.13 -8.40
C PRO A 52 -27.56 19.04 -8.72
N CYS A 53 -26.63 18.56 -9.54
CA CYS A 53 -25.54 19.40 -10.01
C CYS A 53 -26.07 20.53 -10.93
N THR A 54 -25.28 21.59 -11.13
CA THR A 54 -25.70 22.78 -11.90
C THR A 54 -26.19 22.43 -13.30
N GLU A 55 -25.51 21.53 -14.01
CA GLU A 55 -25.92 21.11 -15.37
C GLU A 55 -27.26 20.35 -15.34
N CYS A 56 -27.45 19.43 -14.38
CA CYS A 56 -28.69 18.68 -14.27
C CYS A 56 -29.89 19.56 -13.87
N THR A 57 -29.63 20.61 -13.09
CA THR A 57 -30.63 21.62 -12.72
C THR A 57 -31.10 22.40 -13.96
N LEU A 58 -30.16 22.87 -14.78
CA LEU A 58 -30.47 23.60 -16.02
C LEU A 58 -31.22 22.73 -17.04
N GLN A 59 -30.88 21.44 -17.09
CA GLN A 59 -31.44 20.48 -18.04
C GLN A 59 -32.77 19.87 -17.56
N GLY A 60 -33.15 20.07 -16.30
CA GLY A 60 -34.32 19.42 -15.69
C GLY A 60 -34.23 17.89 -15.70
N CYS A 61 -33.03 17.32 -15.54
CA CYS A 61 -32.82 15.88 -15.61
C CYS A 61 -32.39 15.27 -14.26
N GLN A 62 -32.56 13.95 -14.12
CA GLN A 62 -32.22 13.24 -12.90
C GLN A 62 -30.69 13.25 -12.67
N CYS A 63 -30.28 13.72 -11.49
CA CYS A 63 -28.89 13.76 -11.07
C CYS A 63 -28.60 12.66 -10.05
N PHE A 64 -27.84 11.64 -10.46
CA PHE A 64 -27.37 10.59 -9.55
C PHE A 64 -25.92 10.21 -9.87
N VAL A 65 -25.19 9.79 -8.84
CA VAL A 65 -23.84 9.25 -8.97
C VAL A 65 -23.89 7.75 -8.66
N ASP A 66 -23.39 6.95 -9.60
CA ASP A 66 -23.08 5.55 -9.35
C ASP A 66 -21.63 5.45 -8.85
N GLU A 67 -21.48 5.17 -7.55
CA GLU A 67 -20.19 4.96 -6.90
C GLU A 67 -19.48 3.69 -7.34
N SER A 68 -20.25 2.67 -7.73
CA SER A 68 -19.73 1.37 -8.14
C SER A 68 -19.14 1.38 -9.56
N ALA A 69 -19.51 2.36 -10.38
CA ALA A 69 -19.02 2.51 -11.74
C ALA A 69 -17.56 3.00 -11.84
N ASP A 70 -16.96 3.53 -10.76
CA ASP A 70 -15.56 3.97 -10.78
C ASP A 70 -14.60 2.77 -10.70
N LYS A 71 -14.27 2.22 -11.88
CA LYS A 71 -13.33 1.11 -12.01
C LYS A 71 -11.94 1.38 -11.42
N ARG A 72 -11.52 2.65 -11.26
CA ARG A 72 -10.23 2.98 -10.64
C ARG A 72 -10.21 2.59 -9.16
N ARG A 73 -11.33 2.79 -8.46
CA ARG A 73 -11.49 2.37 -7.05
C ARG A 73 -11.42 0.85 -6.92
N LYS A 74 -12.03 0.11 -7.85
CA LYS A 74 -11.96 -1.37 -7.88
C LYS A 74 -10.53 -1.90 -8.02
N VAL A 75 -9.71 -1.26 -8.88
CA VAL A 75 -8.30 -1.66 -9.06
C VAL A 75 -7.46 -1.34 -7.83
N ALA A 76 -7.66 -0.17 -7.22
CA ALA A 76 -6.94 0.21 -6.00
C ALA A 76 -7.28 -0.72 -4.82
N ALA A 77 -8.56 -1.05 -4.63
CA ALA A 77 -9.01 -1.99 -3.60
C ALA A 77 -8.40 -3.38 -3.80
N LYS A 78 -8.46 -3.91 -5.04
CA LYS A 78 -7.88 -5.21 -5.35
C LYS A 78 -6.36 -5.26 -5.09
N ARG A 79 -5.62 -4.22 -5.48
CA ARG A 79 -4.17 -4.15 -5.21
C ARG A 79 -3.87 -4.14 -3.71
N SER A 80 -4.65 -3.39 -2.93
CA SER A 80 -4.51 -3.33 -1.48
C SER A 80 -4.81 -4.69 -0.84
N GLU A 81 -5.82 -5.41 -1.32
CA GLU A 81 -6.16 -6.75 -0.86
C GLU A 81 -5.05 -7.77 -1.18
N GLU A 82 -4.50 -7.74 -2.40
CA GLU A 82 -3.37 -8.59 -2.81
C GLU A 82 -2.12 -8.31 -1.96
N GLU A 83 -1.81 -7.04 -1.68
CA GLU A 83 -0.71 -6.65 -0.81
C GLU A 83 -0.93 -7.11 0.64
N ASN A 84 -2.14 -6.94 1.16
CA ASN A 84 -2.47 -7.37 2.52
C ASN A 84 -2.32 -8.88 2.68
N LYS A 85 -2.81 -9.66 1.70
CA LYS A 85 -2.63 -11.11 1.68
C LYS A 85 -1.15 -11.51 1.71
N ARG A 86 -0.32 -10.87 0.87
CA ARG A 86 1.13 -11.12 0.84
C ARG A 86 1.79 -10.80 2.18
N LEU A 87 1.39 -9.71 2.84
CA LEU A 87 1.91 -9.33 4.15
C LEU A 87 1.48 -10.34 5.23
N MET A 88 0.23 -10.79 5.23
CA MET A 88 -0.26 -11.81 6.17
C MET A 88 0.50 -13.12 6.02
N GLU A 89 0.75 -13.57 4.79
CA GLU A 89 1.56 -14.78 4.54
C GLU A 89 2.98 -14.62 5.09
N ARG A 90 3.60 -13.45 4.91
CA ARG A 90 4.92 -13.15 5.47
C ARG A 90 4.91 -13.12 7.00
N VAL A 91 3.91 -12.51 7.62
CA VAL A 91 3.76 -12.49 9.09
C VAL A 91 3.65 -13.92 9.63
N LYS A 92 2.79 -14.75 9.04
CA LYS A 92 2.62 -16.15 9.45
C LYS A 92 3.93 -16.93 9.35
N HIS A 93 4.72 -16.73 8.29
CA HIS A 93 6.03 -17.35 8.15
C HIS A 93 7.00 -16.90 9.25
N LEU A 94 7.05 -15.59 9.54
CA LEU A 94 7.91 -15.05 10.59
C LEU A 94 7.49 -15.53 11.98
N GLU A 95 6.19 -15.61 12.27
CA GLU A 95 5.66 -16.15 13.52
C GLU A 95 6.04 -17.62 13.71
N GLY A 96 5.87 -18.45 12.68
CA GLY A 96 6.31 -19.86 12.73
C GLY A 96 7.80 -19.99 13.01
N SER A 97 8.64 -19.15 12.39
CA SER A 97 10.08 -19.13 12.66
C SER A 97 10.42 -18.70 14.09
N ARG A 98 9.68 -17.72 14.66
CA ARG A 98 9.89 -17.25 16.04
C ARG A 98 9.44 -18.29 17.06
N ASP A 99 8.34 -18.98 16.79
CA ASP A 99 7.84 -20.05 17.65
C ASP A 99 8.79 -21.24 17.66
N TYR A 100 9.35 -21.56 16.49
CA TYR A 100 10.42 -22.56 16.35
C TYR A 100 11.64 -22.20 17.21
N GLU A 101 12.18 -20.99 17.07
CA GLU A 101 13.33 -20.53 17.86
C GLU A 101 13.04 -20.56 19.37
N ARG A 102 11.86 -20.10 19.78
CA ARG A 102 11.43 -20.11 21.20
C ARG A 102 11.39 -21.54 21.76
N GLN A 103 10.85 -22.49 21.00
CA GLN A 103 10.76 -23.88 21.42
C GLN A 103 12.14 -24.51 21.58
N PHE A 104 13.01 -24.37 20.57
CA PHE A 104 14.39 -24.90 20.62
C PHE A 104 15.20 -24.32 21.78
N LYS A 105 15.11 -23.01 22.00
CA LYS A 105 15.76 -22.34 23.15
C LYS A 105 15.25 -22.90 24.48
N GLY A 106 13.95 -23.10 24.62
CA GLY A 106 13.36 -23.65 25.84
C GLY A 106 13.82 -25.08 26.12
N LEU A 107 13.85 -25.93 25.09
CA LEU A 107 14.33 -27.31 25.19
C LEU A 107 15.82 -27.37 25.53
N LEU A 108 16.64 -26.52 24.91
CA LEU A 108 18.08 -26.48 25.19
C LEU A 108 18.38 -26.04 26.64
N ILE A 109 17.68 -25.01 27.14
CA ILE A 109 17.80 -24.57 28.53
C ILE A 109 17.40 -25.69 29.50
N ARG A 110 16.33 -26.43 29.18
CA ARG A 110 15.88 -27.57 30.00
C ARG A 110 16.92 -28.68 30.04
N ALA A 111 17.41 -29.10 28.88
CA ALA A 111 18.43 -30.15 28.77
C ALA A 111 19.69 -29.82 29.60
N PHE A 112 20.18 -28.57 29.54
CA PHE A 112 21.30 -28.15 30.37
C PHE A 112 21.00 -28.15 31.87
N ARG A 113 19.79 -27.75 32.29
CA ARG A 113 19.40 -27.79 33.70
C ARG A 113 19.30 -29.21 34.24
N GLU A 114 18.88 -30.14 33.41
CA GLU A 114 18.70 -31.56 33.75
C GLU A 114 20.01 -32.37 33.59
N GLY A 115 21.07 -31.76 33.04
CA GLY A 115 22.34 -32.44 32.76
C GLY A 115 22.27 -33.43 31.59
N ASP A 116 21.21 -33.35 30.79
CA ASP A 116 20.99 -34.22 29.63
C ASP A 116 21.78 -33.71 28.41
N ASN A 117 23.05 -34.12 28.35
CA ASN A 117 23.97 -33.72 27.30
C ASN A 117 23.61 -34.32 25.93
N ASP A 118 23.00 -35.50 25.90
CA ASP A 118 22.62 -36.18 24.67
C ASP A 118 21.47 -35.43 23.98
N SER A 119 20.44 -35.05 24.75
CA SER A 119 19.37 -34.19 24.25
C SER A 119 19.88 -32.82 23.83
N ALA A 120 20.79 -32.21 24.62
CA ALA A 120 21.40 -30.93 24.24
C ALA A 120 22.17 -31.01 22.92
N ALA A 121 22.96 -32.08 22.71
CA ALA A 121 23.71 -32.30 21.48
C ALA A 121 22.78 -32.51 20.27
N ALA A 122 21.70 -33.28 20.44
CA ALA A 122 20.70 -33.50 19.40
C ALA A 122 20.01 -32.20 18.97
N ILE A 123 19.61 -31.36 19.95
CA ILE A 123 18.97 -30.06 19.70
C ILE A 123 19.93 -29.12 18.95
N ILE A 124 21.20 -29.04 19.38
CA ILE A 124 22.22 -28.22 18.72
C ILE A 124 22.45 -28.68 17.27
N HIS A 125 22.50 -30.00 17.03
CA HIS A 125 22.64 -30.55 15.70
C HIS A 125 21.47 -30.16 14.79
N SER A 126 20.23 -30.26 15.26
CA SER A 126 19.03 -29.84 14.51
C SER A 126 19.02 -28.34 14.16
N ILE A 127 19.50 -27.47 15.06
CA ILE A 127 19.65 -26.03 14.79
C ILE A 127 20.72 -25.80 13.71
N ARG A 128 21.88 -26.44 13.84
CA ARG A 128 23.00 -26.28 12.90
C ARG A 128 22.68 -26.82 11.50
N ALA A 129 21.93 -27.92 11.41
CA ALA A 129 21.55 -28.53 10.14
C ALA A 129 20.62 -27.64 9.27
N GLN A 130 19.95 -26.65 9.86
CA GLN A 130 19.09 -25.71 9.14
C GLN A 130 19.74 -24.34 8.89
N LEU A 131 20.95 -24.11 9.38
CA LEU A 131 21.76 -22.93 9.07
C LEU A 131 22.76 -23.30 7.97
N PRO A 132 22.71 -22.71 6.76
CA PRO A 132 23.77 -22.90 5.79
C PRO A 132 25.09 -22.43 6.42
N GLU A 133 26.14 -23.24 6.31
CA GLU A 133 27.44 -23.09 7.02
C GLU A 133 28.03 -21.67 6.99
N LYS A 134 27.80 -20.94 5.89
CA LYS A 134 28.14 -19.51 5.73
C LYS A 134 27.55 -18.57 6.79
N HIS A 135 26.32 -18.80 7.24
CA HIS A 135 25.64 -17.97 8.25
C HIS A 135 26.19 -18.22 9.67
N LEU A 136 26.71 -19.43 9.94
CA LEU A 136 27.34 -19.76 11.22
C LEU A 136 28.62 -18.96 11.44
N LEU A 137 29.43 -18.81 10.39
CA LEU A 137 30.68 -18.02 10.42
C LEU A 137 30.41 -16.51 10.55
N GLU A 138 29.36 -15.99 9.92
CA GLU A 138 28.98 -14.57 10.09
C GLU A 138 28.52 -14.25 11.52
N VAL A 139 27.73 -15.11 12.14
CA VAL A 139 27.26 -14.90 13.51
C VAL A 139 28.40 -15.02 14.53
N LEU A 140 29.32 -15.99 14.35
CA LEU A 140 30.47 -16.14 15.23
C LEU A 140 31.44 -14.95 15.18
N ASN A 141 31.65 -14.36 13.99
CA ASN A 141 32.49 -13.19 13.82
C ASN A 141 31.82 -11.87 14.29
N GLN A 142 30.52 -11.86 14.59
CA GLN A 142 29.84 -10.69 15.17
C GLN A 142 29.89 -10.67 16.70
N VAL A 143 30.27 -11.77 17.34
CA VAL A 143 30.29 -11.94 18.81
C VAL A 143 31.71 -11.94 19.38
N LEU A 144 32.74 -12.03 18.52
CA LEU A 144 34.17 -11.86 18.84
C LEU A 144 34.65 -10.49 18.38
#